data_AF-A0A8T4YI77-F1
#
_entry.id   AF-A0A8T4YI77-F1
#
_cell.length_a   1.000
_cell.length_b   1.000
_cell.length_c   1.000
_cell.angle_alpha   90.00
_cell.angle_beta   90.00
_cell.angle_gamma   90.00
#
_symmetry.space_group_name_H-M   'P 1'
#
loop_
_entity.id
_entity.type
_entity.pdbx_description
1 polymer ?
#
loop_
_entity_poly.entity_id
_entity_poly.type
_entity_poly.pdbx_seq_one_letter_code
_entity_poly.pdbx_strand_id
1 'polypeptide(L)' 'MRSIMPRLEVSTIEGASHMVPQDKPVEFEEIVRNFLKKIL' A
#
# COMPACT_ATOMS: atom_id res chain seq x y z
N MET A 1 2.65 1.04 -17.65
CA MET A 1 2.11 0.30 -16.48
C MET A 1 0.60 0.39 -16.36
N ARG A 2 -0.03 1.58 -16.32
CA ARG A 2 -1.51 1.69 -16.29
C ARG A 2 -2.22 1.05 -17.49
N SER A 3 -1.58 1.01 -18.66
CA SER A 3 -2.10 0.33 -19.86
C SER A 3 -2.09 -1.21 -19.75
N ILE A 4 -1.30 -1.77 -18.85
CA ILE A 4 -1.16 -3.23 -18.65
C ILE A 4 -1.98 -3.68 -17.43
N MET A 5 -2.04 -2.83 -16.39
CA MET A 5 -2.80 -3.07 -15.18
C MET A 5 -3.75 -1.90 -14.91
N PRO A 6 -4.97 -1.92 -15.49
CA PRO A 6 -5.90 -0.80 -15.41
C PRO A 6 -6.44 -0.53 -13.99
N ARG A 7 -6.32 -1.50 -13.09
CA ARG A 7 -6.75 -1.39 -11.67
C ARG A 7 -5.59 -1.35 -10.68
N LEU A 8 -4.39 -1.00 -11.13
CA LEU A 8 -3.24 -0.87 -10.24
C LEU A 8 -3.39 0.36 -9.33
N GLU A 9 -3.47 0.12 -8.02
CA GLU A 9 -3.34 1.14 -6.98
C GLU A 9 -1.88 1.16 -6.47
N VAL A 10 -1.31 2.36 -6.31
CA VAL A 10 0.04 2.55 -5.79
C VAL A 10 -0.06 3.52 -4.61
N SER A 11 0.56 3.17 -3.49
CA SER A 11 0.65 4.00 -2.29
C SER A 11 2.10 4.09 -1.84
N THR A 12 2.51 5.26 -1.32
CA THR A 12 3.84 5.52 -0.80
C THR A 12 3.72 5.91 0.67
N ILE A 13 4.57 5.34 1.52
CA ILE A 13 4.70 5.73 2.93
C ILE A 13 6.05 6.44 3.09
N GLU A 14 5.98 7.73 3.39
CA GLU A 14 7.18 8.55 3.59
C GLU A 14 7.94 8.15 4.87
N GLY A 15 9.27 8.19 4.80
CA GLY A 15 10.14 7.87 5.92
C GLY A 15 10.24 6.37 6.26
N ALA A 16 9.74 5.49 5.40
CA ALA A 16 10.06 4.07 5.44
C ALA A 16 11.24 3.75 4.51
N SER A 17 12.07 2.78 4.90
CA SER A 17 13.11 2.20 4.05
C SER A 17 12.56 0.96 3.33
N HIS A 18 13.39 -0.06 3.11
CA HIS A 18 13.02 -1.27 2.37
C HIS A 18 12.00 -2.12 3.15
N MET A 19 12.06 -2.08 4.48
CA MET A 19 11.28 -2.90 5.39
C MET A 19 10.05 -2.11 5.89
N VAL A 20 9.22 -1.66 4.95
CA VAL A 20 8.05 -0.78 5.22
C VAL A 20 7.16 -1.25 6.38
N PRO A 21 6.79 -2.54 6.50
CA PRO A 21 5.97 -3.01 7.61
C PRO A 21 6.67 -2.91 8.98
N GLN A 22 8.01 -2.98 9.01
CA GLN A 22 8.79 -2.81 10.24
C GLN A 22 9.01 -1.32 10.56
N ASP A 23 9.28 -0.49 9.55
CA ASP A 23 9.60 0.93 9.74
C ASP A 23 8.34 1.75 10.10
N LYS A 24 7.20 1.41 9.47
CA LYS A 24 5.93 2.14 9.55
C LYS A 24 4.73 1.18 9.72
N PRO A 25 4.67 0.44 10.83
CA PRO A 25 3.71 -0.66 10.99
C PRO A 25 2.24 -0.19 10.94
N VAL A 26 1.93 0.97 11.53
CA VAL A 26 0.55 1.48 11.61
C VAL A 26 0.07 1.96 10.25
N GLU A 27 0.85 2.79 9.57
CA GLU A 27 0.51 3.31 8.24
C GLU A 27 0.41 2.19 7.21
N PHE A 28 1.32 1.20 7.29
CA PHE A 28 1.24 0.01 6.46
C PHE A 28 -0.06 -0.78 6.70
N GLU A 29 -0.39 -1.05 7.96
CA GLU A 29 -1.62 -1.77 8.32
C GLU A 29 -2.87 -1.05 7.81
N GLU A 30 -2.97 0.26 8.02
CA GLU A 30 -4.11 1.07 7.59
C GLU A 30 -4.32 1.02 6.07
N ILE A 31 -3.24 1.19 5.29
CA ILE A 31 -3.30 1.13 3.83
C ILE A 31 -3.73 -0.27 3.36
N VAL A 32 -3.15 -1.33 3.91
CA VAL A 32 -3.51 -2.70 3.55
C VAL A 32 -4.97 -3.01 3.89
N ARG A 33 -5.43 -2.63 5.09
CA ARG A 33 -6.84 -2.80 5.48
C ARG A 33 -7.80 -2.07 4.55
N ASN A 34 -7.47 -0.84 4.17
CA ASN A 34 -8.28 -0.05 3.26
C ASN A 34 -8.30 -0.64 1.86
N PHE A 35 -7.18 -1.16 1.37
CA PHE A 35 -7.11 -1.89 0.10
C PHE A 35 -8.00 -3.14 0.12
N LEU A 36 -7.91 -3.97 1.16
CA LEU A 36 -8.73 -5.18 1.30
C LEU A 36 -10.23 -4.86 1.32
N LYS A 37 -10.64 -3.80 2.03
CA LYS A 37 -12.04 -3.34 2.06
C LYS A 37 -12.60 -2.90 0.70
N LYS A 38 -11.76 -2.53 -0.27
CA LYS A 38 -12.20 -2.15 -1.62
C LYS A 38 -12.40 -3.37 -2.54
N ILE A 39 -11.84 -4.51 -2.17
CA ILE A 39 -11.80 -5.73 -3.01
C ILE A 39 -12.79 -6.78 -2.52
N LEU A 40 -13.08 -6.80 -1.21
CA LEU A 40 -14.14 -7.60 -0.59
C LEU A 40 -15.48 -6.88 -0.71
#